data_AF-A3JWS5-F1
#
_entry.id   AF-A3JWS5-F1
#
_cell.length_a   1.000
_cell.length_b   1.000
_cell.length_c   1.000
_cell.angle_alpha   90.00
_cell.angle_beta   90.00
_cell.angle_gamma   90.00
#
_symmetry.space_group_name_H-M   'P 1'
#
loop_
_entity.id
_entity.type
_entity.pdbx_description
1 polymer ?
#
loop_
_entity_poly.entity_id
_entity_poly.type
_entity_poly.pdbx_seq_one_letter_code
_entity_poly.pdbx_strand_id
1 'polypeptide(L)'
;MATIDSSLIMPPAFEDGLDVWSYEDGTPGSATYDGAAFAALVPADQDFGSCLEILKINGTQKVRYTGDTPVIPGCYLKITARVKAVSGNLPAVRIAGWAGASGGSHVS
;
A
#
# COMPACT_ATOMS: atom_id res chain seq x y z
N MET A 1 -2.30 -10.83 -27.33
CA MET A 1 -2.80 -10.78 -25.93
C MET A 1 -2.02 -9.69 -25.23
N ALA A 2 -2.69 -8.68 -24.66
CA ALA A 2 -1.97 -7.62 -23.94
C ALA A 2 -1.31 -8.23 -22.70
N THR A 3 0.01 -8.07 -22.56
CA THR A 3 0.78 -8.52 -21.41
C THR A 3 1.12 -7.31 -20.55
N ILE A 4 0.85 -7.38 -19.25
CA ILE A 4 1.25 -6.35 -18.29
C ILE A 4 2.66 -6.70 -17.80
N ASP A 5 3.55 -5.71 -17.79
CA ASP A 5 4.86 -5.85 -17.16
C ASP A 5 4.70 -6.01 -15.65
N SER A 6 5.39 -6.99 -15.04
CA SER A 6 5.33 -7.22 -13.60
C SER A 6 5.81 -6.02 -12.78
N SER A 7 6.65 -5.15 -13.36
CA SER A 7 7.06 -3.90 -12.72
C SER A 7 5.89 -2.94 -12.46
N LEU A 8 4.84 -2.98 -13.27
CA LEU A 8 3.65 -2.11 -13.15
C LEU A 8 2.67 -2.56 -12.08
N ILE A 9 2.81 -3.79 -11.57
CA ILE A 9 1.92 -4.37 -10.56
C ILE A 9 2.62 -4.58 -9.22
N MET A 10 3.91 -4.24 -9.14
CA MET A 10 4.68 -4.31 -7.91
C MET A 10 4.97 -2.90 -7.40
N PRO A 11 4.43 -2.49 -6.25
CA PRO A 11 4.77 -1.21 -5.65
C PRO A 11 6.27 -1.09 -5.37
N PRO A 12 6.83 0.14 -5.38
CA PRO A 12 8.23 0.38 -5.04
C PRO A 12 8.52 -0.02 -3.59
N ALA A 13 9.79 -0.27 -3.26
CA ALA A 13 10.15 -0.63 -1.91
C ALA A 13 9.94 0.57 -0.95
N PHE A 14 9.71 0.31 0.34
CA PHE A 14 9.54 1.40 1.30
C PHE A 14 10.82 2.26 1.45
N GLU A 15 12.01 1.69 1.18
CA GLU A 15 13.27 2.43 1.21
C GLU A 15 13.41 3.50 0.13
N ASP A 16 12.60 3.40 -0.93
CA ASP A 16 12.54 4.40 -2.00
C ASP A 16 11.77 5.66 -1.55
N GLY A 17 11.08 5.60 -0.41
CA GLY A 17 10.27 6.69 0.13
C GLY A 17 8.85 6.27 0.48
N LEU A 18 8.18 7.14 1.24
CA LEU A 18 6.78 6.95 1.67
C LEU A 18 5.79 7.88 0.97
N ASP A 19 6.27 8.68 0.00
CA ASP A 19 5.52 9.69 -0.76
C ASP A 19 4.51 9.07 -1.73
N VAL A 20 4.65 7.79 -2.06
CA VAL A 20 3.67 7.04 -2.86
C VAL A 20 2.83 6.05 -2.06
N TRP A 21 3.02 6.01 -0.74
CA TRP A 21 2.30 5.12 0.18
C TRP A 21 1.27 5.92 0.96
N SER A 22 0.00 5.73 0.67
CA SER A 22 -1.12 6.48 1.24
C SER A 22 -1.80 5.78 2.41
N TYR A 23 -2.26 6.58 3.37
CA TYR A 23 -3.20 6.16 4.41
C TYR A 23 -4.68 6.43 4.09
N GLU A 24 -4.98 6.88 2.86
CA GLU A 24 -6.31 7.14 2.33
C GLU A 24 -6.68 6.12 1.23
N ASP A 25 -7.38 6.54 0.18
CA ASP A 25 -7.81 5.66 -0.91
C ASP A 25 -6.74 5.35 -1.96
N GLY A 26 -5.57 6.00 -1.86
CA GLY A 26 -4.49 5.77 -2.82
C GLY A 26 -4.80 6.34 -4.20
N THR A 27 -5.71 7.31 -4.28
CA THR A 27 -6.01 8.05 -5.52
C THR A 27 -5.04 9.23 -5.67
N PRO A 28 -4.88 9.80 -6.88
CA PRO A 28 -4.08 11.01 -7.07
C PRO A 28 -4.44 12.11 -6.08
N GLY A 29 -3.44 12.69 -5.42
CA GLY A 29 -3.61 13.75 -4.41
C GLY A 29 -3.98 13.25 -3.01
N SER A 30 -4.10 11.94 -2.79
CA SER A 30 -4.30 11.39 -1.44
C SER A 30 -3.14 11.75 -0.52
N ALA A 31 -3.42 11.92 0.76
CA ALA A 31 -2.37 12.10 1.77
C ALA A 31 -1.50 10.84 1.89
N THR A 32 -0.21 11.03 2.15
CA THR A 32 0.83 9.98 2.11
C THR A 32 1.49 9.80 3.47
N TYR A 33 2.15 8.66 3.66
CA TYR A 33 2.88 8.36 4.89
C TYR A 33 4.17 9.16 5.03
N ASP A 34 4.62 9.84 3.97
CA ASP A 34 5.70 10.80 4.07
C ASP A 34 5.32 11.99 4.97
N GLY A 35 6.14 12.25 5.99
CA GLY A 35 5.88 13.26 7.01
C GLY A 35 4.73 12.97 7.98
N ALA A 36 4.07 11.79 7.90
CA ALA A 36 2.99 11.44 8.81
C ALA A 36 3.53 11.17 10.23
N ALA A 37 3.02 11.89 11.24
CA ALA A 37 3.50 11.78 12.63
C ALA A 37 3.28 10.40 13.29
N PHE A 38 2.52 9.52 12.65
CA PHE A 38 2.19 8.17 13.10
C PHE A 38 2.83 7.09 12.20
N ALA A 39 3.87 7.44 11.44
CA ALA A 39 4.61 6.51 10.61
C ALA A 39 6.12 6.81 10.60
N ALA A 40 6.90 5.77 10.31
CA ALA A 40 8.33 5.88 10.13
C ALA A 40 8.81 4.90 9.06
N LEU A 41 9.82 5.31 8.29
CA LEU A 41 10.64 4.40 7.49
C LEU A 41 11.76 3.85 8.36
N VAL A 42 11.71 2.55 8.65
CA VAL A 42 12.69 1.85 9.50
C VAL A 42 13.67 1.12 8.57
N PRO A 43 14.97 1.47 8.53
CA PRO A 43 15.91 0.94 7.53
C PRO A 43 16.47 -0.46 7.86
N ALA A 44 16.31 -0.96 9.09
CA ALA A 44 17.01 -2.16 9.56
C ALA A 44 16.21 -2.93 10.63
N ASP A 45 14.92 -3.16 10.40
CA ASP A 45 14.15 -4.07 11.26
C ASP A 45 14.69 -5.50 11.14
N GLN A 46 14.78 -6.21 12.26
CA GLN A 46 15.38 -7.55 12.33
C GLN A 46 14.68 -8.59 11.45
N ASP A 47 13.38 -8.45 11.21
CA ASP A 47 12.58 -9.43 10.45
C ASP A 47 12.24 -8.96 9.03
N PHE A 48 12.31 -7.64 8.77
CA PHE A 48 11.84 -7.00 7.54
C PHE A 48 12.92 -6.23 6.76
N GLY A 49 14.06 -5.89 7.37
CA GLY A 49 14.99 -4.93 6.77
C GLY A 49 14.36 -3.53 6.70
N SER A 50 14.41 -2.90 5.52
CA SER A 50 13.73 -1.63 5.26
C SER A 50 12.21 -1.80 5.23
N CYS A 51 11.48 -1.20 6.18
CA CYS A 51 10.02 -1.32 6.25
C CYS A 51 9.30 -0.06 6.73
N LEU A 52 8.02 0.03 6.39
CA LEU A 52 7.09 0.99 6.97
C LEU A 52 6.63 0.50 8.36
N GLU A 53 6.90 1.30 9.39
CA GLU A 53 6.29 1.16 10.71
C GLU A 53 5.17 2.19 10.88
N ILE A 54 4.03 1.77 11.46
CA ILE A 54 2.89 2.67 11.71
C ILE A 54 2.35 2.52 13.13
N LEU A 55 1.98 3.64 13.73
CA LEU A 55 1.06 3.68 14.86
C LEU A 55 -0.37 3.72 14.31
N LYS A 56 -1.16 2.70 14.62
CA LYS A 56 -2.56 2.64 14.22
C LYS A 56 -3.39 3.66 15.00
N ILE A 57 -3.90 4.69 14.31
CA ILE A 57 -4.68 5.78 14.92
C ILE A 57 -6.18 5.75 14.55
N ASN A 58 -6.58 4.92 13.59
CA ASN A 58 -7.97 4.77 13.14
C ASN A 58 -8.48 3.34 13.35
N GLY A 59 -9.81 3.16 13.40
CA GLY A 59 -10.44 1.83 13.44
C GLY A 59 -10.01 0.92 12.28
N THR A 60 -9.98 1.46 11.05
CA THR A 60 -9.28 0.86 9.90
C THR A 60 -8.16 1.80 9.47
N GLN A 61 -6.92 1.29 9.45
CA GLN A 61 -5.76 2.04 8.95
C GLN A 61 -5.39 1.41 7.61
N LYS A 62 -5.30 2.23 6.56
CA LYS A 62 -5.03 1.79 5.19
C LYS A 62 -3.55 1.99 4.90
N VAL A 63 -2.97 1.09 4.12
CA VAL A 63 -1.67 1.27 3.47
C VAL A 63 -1.90 0.96 2.00
N ARG A 64 -1.80 1.97 1.14
CA ARG A 64 -2.13 1.86 -0.28
C ARG A 64 -1.05 2.49 -1.14
N TYR A 65 -0.60 1.77 -2.15
CA TYR A 65 0.17 2.36 -3.23
C TYR A 65 -0.72 3.32 -4.02
N THR A 66 -0.19 4.49 -4.37
CA THR A 66 -0.91 5.57 -5.08
C THR A 66 -0.81 5.50 -6.59
N GLY A 67 0.09 4.66 -7.12
CA GLY A 67 0.21 4.43 -8.55
C GLY A 67 -0.86 3.47 -9.06
N ASP A 68 -1.15 3.58 -10.35
CA ASP A 68 -2.06 2.66 -11.02
C ASP A 68 -1.49 1.24 -11.00
N THR A 69 -2.31 0.29 -10.57
CA THR A 69 -2.04 -1.15 -10.73
C THR A 69 -2.97 -1.67 -11.81
N PRO A 70 -2.53 -1.76 -13.08
CA PRO A 70 -3.41 -2.11 -14.17
C PRO A 70 -3.94 -3.53 -14.00
N VAL A 71 -5.26 -3.70 -14.05
CA VAL A 71 -5.92 -5.01 -14.04
C VAL A 71 -6.79 -5.12 -15.28
N ILE A 72 -6.37 -5.95 -16.23
CA ILE A 72 -7.12 -6.22 -17.45
C ILE A 72 -7.95 -7.52 -17.32
N PRO A 73 -9.02 -7.69 -18.11
CA PRO A 73 -9.78 -8.94 -18.12
C PRO A 73 -8.89 -10.17 -18.30
N GLY A 74 -9.11 -11.19 -17.46
CA GLY A 74 -8.31 -12.41 -17.44
C GLY A 74 -7.00 -12.31 -16.64
N CYS A 75 -6.68 -11.15 -16.06
CA CYS A 75 -5.56 -10.99 -15.13
C CYS A 75 -5.94 -11.51 -13.73
N TYR A 76 -5.05 -12.29 -13.13
CA TYR A 76 -5.15 -12.71 -11.74
C TYR A 76 -3.91 -12.23 -10.98
N LEU A 77 -4.11 -11.47 -9.92
CA LEU A 77 -3.03 -10.97 -9.08
C LEU A 77 -2.95 -11.78 -7.78
N LYS A 78 -1.75 -12.28 -7.46
CA LYS A 78 -1.44 -12.78 -6.13
C LYS A 78 -0.73 -11.69 -5.35
N ILE A 79 -1.42 -11.14 -4.36
CA ILE A 79 -0.85 -10.12 -3.47
C ILE A 79 -0.41 -10.81 -2.19
N THR A 80 0.83 -10.55 -1.78
CA THR A 80 1.39 -11.04 -0.51
C THR A 80 1.92 -9.85 0.27
N ALA A 81 1.57 -9.79 1.55
CA ALA A 81 2.13 -8.82 2.49
C ALA A 81 2.59 -9.55 3.74
N ARG A 82 3.71 -9.10 4.31
CA ARG A 82 4.15 -9.53 5.65
C ARG A 82 3.78 -8.41 6.62
N VAL A 83 3.26 -8.76 7.78
CA VAL A 83 2.90 -7.80 8.83
C VAL A 83 3.37 -8.36 10.17
N LYS A 84 3.92 -7.49 11.02
CA LYS A 84 4.32 -7.81 12.39
C LYS A 84 3.66 -6.83 13.35
N ALA A 85 3.03 -7.35 14.39
CA ALA A 85 2.58 -6.50 15.49
C ALA A 85 3.75 -6.25 16.43
N VAL A 86 4.16 -4.99 16.56
CA VAL A 86 5.26 -4.58 17.45
C VAL A 86 4.80 -4.56 18.90
N SER A 87 3.62 -3.97 19.15
CA SER A 87 3.02 -3.90 20.49
C SER A 87 1.50 -3.71 20.39
N GLY A 88 0.81 -3.85 21.53
CA GLY A 88 -0.64 -3.67 21.64
C GLY A 88 -1.45 -4.86 21.13
N ASN A 89 -2.74 -4.62 20.87
CA ASN A 89 -3.66 -5.65 20.40
C ASN A 89 -3.36 -6.02 18.95
N LEU A 90 -3.28 -7.32 18.67
CA LEU A 90 -3.06 -7.83 17.31
C LEU A 90 -4.22 -7.41 16.38
N PRO A 91 -3.98 -6.62 15.32
CA PRO A 91 -5.04 -6.22 14.42
C PRO A 91 -5.42 -7.35 13.46
N ALA A 92 -6.67 -7.36 13.01
CA ALA A 92 -7.03 -8.09 11.80
C ALA A 92 -6.44 -7.38 10.57
N VAL A 93 -5.84 -8.15 9.66
CA VAL A 93 -5.23 -7.65 8.43
C VAL A 93 -5.98 -8.23 7.23
N ARG A 94 -6.13 -7.42 6.18
CA ARG A 94 -6.68 -7.87 4.89
C ARG A 94 -5.96 -7.18 3.75
N ILE A 95 -5.85 -7.87 2.62
CA ILE A 95 -5.49 -7.25 1.34
C ILE A 95 -6.75 -6.57 0.78
N ALA A 96 -6.61 -5.31 0.36
CA ALA A 96 -7.67 -4.55 -0.28
C ALA A 96 -7.09 -3.56 -1.29
N GLY A 97 -7.89 -3.21 -2.30
CA GLY A 97 -7.60 -2.14 -3.26
C GLY A 97 -8.78 -1.17 -3.36
N TRP A 98 -8.54 -0.01 -3.96
CA TRP A 98 -9.59 0.88 -4.43
C TRP A 98 -9.81 0.62 -5.92
N ALA A 99 -11.06 0.38 -6.33
CA ALA A 99 -11.39 0.00 -7.70
C ALA A 99 -11.56 1.25 -8.57
N GLY A 100 -10.50 1.64 -9.27
CA GLY A 100 -10.53 2.76 -10.22
C GLY A 100 -11.05 2.37 -11.59
N ALA A 101 -11.98 3.16 -12.12
CA ALA A 101 -12.36 3.15 -13.51
C ALA A 101 -11.50 4.12 -14.33
N SER A 102 -11.62 4.03 -15.66
CA SER A 102 -11.03 5.01 -16.57
C SER A 102 -11.47 6.43 -16.17
N GLY A 103 -10.52 7.36 -16.10
CA GLY A 103 -10.77 8.74 -15.67
C GLY A 103 -10.78 8.96 -14.15
N GLY A 104 -10.38 7.96 -13.35
CA GLY A 104 -10.15 8.15 -11.91
C GLY A 104 -11.42 8.16 -11.05
N SER A 105 -12.55 7.67 -11.58
CA SER A 105 -13.78 7.48 -10.82
C SER A 105 -13.77 6.12 -10.10
N HIS A 106 -14.46 6.01 -8.97
CA HIS A 106 -14.64 4.72 -8.30
C HIS A 106 -15.67 3.88 -9.05
N VAL A 107 -15.40 2.57 -9.21
CA VAL A 107 -16.37 1.62 -9.75
C VAL A 107 -17.52 1.44 -8.75
N SER A 108 -18.77 1.63 -9.21
CA SER A 108 -20.01 1.45 -8.43
C SER A 108 -20.78 0.21 -8.83
#